data_AF-A0A346RTS5-F1
#
_entry.id   AF-A0A346RTS5-F1
#
_cell.length_a   1.000
_cell.length_b   1.000
_cell.length_c   1.000
_cell.angle_alpha   90.00
_cell.angle_beta   90.00
_cell.angle_gamma   90.00
#
_symmetry.space_group_name_H-M   'P 1'
#
loop_
_entity.id
_entity.type
_entity.pdbx_description
1 polymer ?
#
loop_
_entity_poly.entity_id
_entity_poly.type
_entity_poly.pdbx_seq_one_letter_code
_entity_poly.pdbx_strand_id
1 'polypeptide(L)'
;NPGSTSTKIGVYEDEKELFEETLRHSTEEIAKYDSIYAQRGFRKEVILNVLKEKNFDIKTLDAVVGRGGMLKPIPGGTYAVTEELLEDLKVGVQGQHASNLGGILSNEIAKEIGVPAFIV
;
A
#
# COMPACT_ATOMS: atom_id res chain seq x y z
N ASN A 1 -0.62 -3.37 3.55
CA ASN A 1 0.12 -3.02 4.81
C ASN A 1 1.61 -3.34 4.67
N PRO A 2 2.43 -2.39 4.19
CA PRO A 2 3.87 -2.60 4.04
C PRO A 2 4.62 -2.53 5.39
N GLY A 3 5.50 -3.50 5.60
CA GLY A 3 6.53 -3.52 6.64
C GLY A 3 7.93 -3.55 6.03
N SER A 4 8.97 -3.50 6.89
CA SER A 4 10.37 -3.38 6.45
C SER A 4 10.76 -4.46 5.44
N THR A 5 10.46 -5.73 5.74
CA THR A 5 10.80 -6.91 4.91
C THR A 5 9.57 -7.72 4.50
N SER A 6 8.37 -7.16 4.66
CA SER A 6 7.13 -7.83 4.26
C SER A 6 6.09 -6.84 3.75
N THR A 7 5.09 -7.34 3.03
CA THR A 7 3.85 -6.64 2.74
C THR A 7 2.71 -7.59 3.04
N LYS A 8 1.89 -7.24 4.02
CA LYS A 8 0.64 -7.97 4.28
C LYS A 8 -0.48 -7.35 3.43
N ILE A 9 -1.26 -8.18 2.76
CA ILE A 9 -2.46 -7.81 2.00
C ILE A 9 -3.64 -8.65 2.47
N GLY A 10 -4.84 -8.13 2.32
CA GLY A 10 -6.07 -8.89 2.53
C GLY A 10 -7.16 -8.33 1.62
N VAL A 11 -8.09 -9.20 1.24
CA VAL A 11 -9.28 -8.84 0.47
C VAL A 11 -10.51 -9.24 1.28
N TYR A 12 -11.44 -8.31 1.41
CA TYR A 12 -12.64 -8.44 2.22
C TYR A 12 -13.86 -8.13 1.38
N GLU A 13 -14.92 -8.88 1.60
CA GLU A 13 -16.28 -8.61 1.12
C GLU A 13 -17.12 -8.28 2.35
N ASP A 14 -17.48 -7.02 2.52
CA ASP A 14 -18.04 -6.49 3.76
C ASP A 14 -17.16 -6.85 4.98
N GLU A 15 -17.70 -7.63 5.92
CA GLU A 15 -16.99 -8.09 7.12
C GLU A 15 -16.27 -9.44 6.93
N LYS A 16 -16.44 -10.07 5.76
CA LYS A 16 -15.91 -11.40 5.47
C LYS A 16 -14.54 -11.29 4.82
N GLU A 17 -13.53 -11.86 5.47
CA GLU A 17 -12.22 -12.09 4.84
C GLU A 17 -12.34 -13.14 3.73
N LEU A 18 -11.98 -12.77 2.51
CA LEU A 18 -11.85 -13.72 1.41
C LEU A 18 -10.49 -14.42 1.46
N PHE A 19 -9.42 -13.63 1.67
CA PHE A 19 -8.09 -14.14 1.97
C PHE A 19 -7.18 -13.04 2.55
N GLU A 20 -6.16 -13.46 3.28
CA GLU A 20 -5.02 -12.64 3.71
C GLU A 20 -3.72 -13.33 3.26
N GLU A 21 -2.75 -12.55 2.80
CA GLU A 21 -1.42 -13.03 2.40
C GLU A 21 -0.32 -12.15 2.97
N THR A 22 0.80 -12.78 3.37
CA THR A 22 2.01 -12.08 3.79
C THR A 22 3.12 -12.30 2.78
N LEU A 23 3.36 -11.29 1.96
CA LEU A 23 4.40 -11.25 0.94
C LEU A 23 5.73 -10.95 1.63
N ARG A 24 6.70 -11.85 1.57
CA ARG A 24 8.03 -11.65 2.18
C ARG A 24 9.01 -11.19 1.12
N HIS A 25 9.82 -10.20 1.48
CA HIS A 25 10.85 -9.63 0.62
C HIS A 25 12.20 -9.90 1.25
N SER A 26 13.16 -10.42 0.47
CA SER A 26 14.49 -10.66 0.99
C SER A 26 15.22 -9.32 1.19
N THR A 27 16.16 -9.28 2.14
CA THR A 27 16.95 -8.07 2.38
C THR A 27 17.75 -7.69 1.13
N GLU A 28 18.23 -8.67 0.37
CA GLU A 28 18.98 -8.48 -0.87
C GLU A 28 18.12 -7.82 -1.95
N GLU A 29 16.83 -8.15 -2.02
CA GLU A 29 15.91 -7.53 -2.96
C GLU A 29 15.58 -6.09 -2.56
N ILE A 30 15.32 -5.84 -1.28
CA ILE A 30 15.07 -4.50 -0.74
C ILE A 30 16.30 -3.60 -0.90
N ALA A 31 17.51 -4.14 -0.71
CA ALA A 31 18.76 -3.39 -0.81
C ALA A 31 19.07 -2.88 -2.23
N LYS A 32 18.33 -3.33 -3.26
CA LYS A 32 18.48 -2.83 -4.65
C LYS A 32 17.90 -1.42 -4.85
N TYR A 33 17.15 -0.90 -3.87
CA TYR A 33 16.42 0.37 -4.01
C TYR A 33 17.05 1.46 -3.13
N ASP A 34 17.34 2.61 -3.74
CA ASP A 34 18.02 3.74 -3.06
C ASP A 34 17.16 4.44 -1.99
N SER A 35 15.84 4.19 -1.98
CA SER A 35 14.92 4.76 -1.01
C SER A 35 13.70 3.87 -0.80
N ILE A 36 12.96 4.12 0.28
CA ILE A 36 11.66 3.47 0.51
C ILE A 36 10.72 3.74 -0.67
N TYR A 37 10.63 4.98 -1.14
CA TYR A 37 9.77 5.36 -2.26
C TYR A 37 10.13 4.64 -3.56
N ALA A 38 11.42 4.34 -3.79
CA ALA A 38 11.87 3.59 -4.97
C ALA A 38 11.34 2.15 -5.00
N GLN A 39 10.97 1.56 -3.86
CA GLN A 39 10.41 0.20 -3.79
C GLN A 39 8.97 0.10 -4.29
N ARG A 40 8.25 1.22 -4.50
CA ARG A 40 6.79 1.21 -4.78
C ARG A 40 6.40 0.33 -5.97
N GLY A 41 7.14 0.42 -7.08
CA GLY A 41 6.85 -0.35 -8.30
C GLY A 41 6.96 -1.85 -8.07
N PHE A 42 8.06 -2.26 -7.44
CA PHE A 42 8.28 -3.64 -7.03
C PHE A 42 7.17 -4.14 -6.08
N ARG A 43 6.91 -3.40 -5.00
CA ARG A 43 5.90 -3.81 -4.02
C ARG A 43 4.52 -3.92 -4.65
N LYS A 44 4.16 -3.01 -5.56
CA LYS A 44 2.90 -3.07 -6.32
C LYS A 44 2.84 -4.31 -7.21
N GLU A 45 3.90 -4.61 -7.94
CA GLU A 45 3.96 -5.79 -8.82
C GLU A 45 3.74 -7.09 -8.03
N VAL A 46 4.42 -7.26 -6.88
CA VAL A 46 4.23 -8.46 -6.04
C VAL A 46 2.78 -8.57 -5.54
N ILE A 47 2.14 -7.45 -5.16
CA ILE A 47 0.73 -7.44 -4.75
C ILE A 47 -0.18 -7.90 -5.90
N LEU A 48 -0.03 -7.30 -7.09
CA LEU A 48 -0.86 -7.63 -8.25
C LEU A 48 -0.68 -9.08 -8.70
N ASN A 49 0.55 -9.60 -8.64
CA ASN A 49 0.84 -10.99 -8.96
C ASN A 49 0.12 -11.95 -8.01
N VAL A 50 0.14 -11.69 -6.69
CA VAL A 50 -0.57 -12.56 -5.74
C VAL A 50 -2.09 -12.47 -5.88
N LEU A 51 -2.66 -11.29 -6.16
CA LEU A 51 -4.08 -11.16 -6.47
C LEU A 51 -4.45 -11.98 -7.71
N LYS A 52 -3.62 -11.94 -8.75
CA LYS A 52 -3.78 -12.75 -9.96
C LYS A 52 -3.65 -14.26 -9.69
N GLU A 53 -2.68 -14.69 -8.88
CA GLU A 53 -2.51 -16.10 -8.48
C GLU A 53 -3.71 -16.63 -7.70
N LYS A 54 -4.36 -15.78 -6.91
CA LYS A 54 -5.63 -16.08 -6.22
C LYS A 54 -6.86 -16.03 -7.14
N ASN A 55 -6.67 -15.76 -8.44
CA ASN A 55 -7.73 -15.54 -9.42
C ASN A 55 -8.70 -14.41 -9.02
N PHE A 56 -8.19 -13.37 -8.35
CA PHE A 56 -8.97 -12.21 -7.95
C PHE A 56 -8.82 -11.07 -8.95
N ASP A 57 -9.95 -10.58 -9.49
CA ASP A 57 -9.97 -9.43 -10.39
C ASP A 57 -10.02 -8.13 -9.59
N ILE A 58 -8.94 -7.34 -9.64
CA ILE A 58 -8.85 -6.06 -8.93
C ILE A 58 -9.96 -5.08 -9.33
N LYS A 59 -10.55 -5.22 -10.52
CA LYS A 59 -11.63 -4.33 -10.97
C LYS A 59 -12.94 -4.50 -10.19
N THR A 60 -13.06 -5.55 -9.38
CA THR A 60 -14.23 -5.76 -8.52
C THR A 60 -14.07 -5.11 -7.14
N LEU A 61 -12.95 -4.45 -6.86
CA LEU A 61 -12.75 -3.74 -5.59
C LEU A 61 -13.55 -2.43 -5.58
N ASP A 62 -14.22 -2.12 -4.47
CA ASP A 62 -14.86 -0.82 -4.26
C ASP A 62 -13.90 0.26 -3.73
N ALA A 63 -12.82 -0.16 -3.06
CA ALA A 63 -11.81 0.73 -2.51
C ALA A 63 -10.49 -0.02 -2.26
N VAL A 64 -9.39 0.73 -2.14
CA VAL A 64 -8.10 0.20 -1.70
C VAL A 64 -7.61 0.96 -0.47
N VAL A 65 -7.26 0.24 0.59
CA VAL A 65 -6.87 0.86 1.88
C VAL A 65 -5.41 0.53 2.21
N GLY A 66 -4.63 1.58 2.44
CA GLY A 66 -3.25 1.52 2.90
C GLY A 66 -3.15 1.75 4.41
N ARG A 67 -2.05 1.31 5.02
CA ARG A 67 -1.68 1.75 6.37
C ARG A 67 -1.16 3.19 6.29
N GLY A 68 -1.50 4.01 7.28
CA GLY A 68 -0.89 5.33 7.47
C GLY A 68 0.65 5.28 7.55
N GLY A 69 1.29 6.26 6.92
CA GLY A 69 2.74 6.44 6.99
C GLY A 69 3.17 7.41 8.09
N MET A 70 4.42 7.84 8.01
CA MET A 70 5.00 8.89 8.86
C MET A 70 4.51 10.28 8.36
N LEU A 71 3.25 10.59 8.64
CA LEU A 71 2.59 11.85 8.30
C LEU A 71 2.73 12.88 9.43
N LYS A 72 2.45 14.14 9.11
CA LYS A 72 2.26 15.20 10.13
C LYS A 72 1.18 14.77 11.14
N PRO A 73 1.23 15.26 12.40
CA PRO A 73 0.20 14.94 13.38
C PRO A 73 -1.21 15.27 12.88
N ILE A 74 -2.08 14.26 12.88
CA ILE A 74 -3.50 14.37 12.53
C ILE A 74 -4.32 13.55 13.54
N PRO A 75 -5.62 13.86 13.75
CA PRO A 75 -6.50 13.01 14.54
C PRO A 75 -6.55 11.56 14.02
N GLY A 76 -6.98 10.64 14.87
CA GLY A 76 -7.27 9.28 14.42
C GLY A 76 -8.51 9.24 13.53
N GLY A 77 -8.46 8.45 12.46
CA GLY A 77 -9.58 8.28 11.53
C GLY A 77 -9.16 7.72 10.18
N THR A 78 -10.14 7.58 9.29
CA THR A 78 -9.92 7.17 7.90
C THR A 78 -9.83 8.40 7.01
N TYR A 79 -8.78 8.50 6.21
CA TYR A 79 -8.53 9.65 5.34
C TYR A 79 -8.44 9.23 3.88
N ALA A 80 -9.09 9.97 2.99
CA ALA A 80 -8.88 9.81 1.56
C ALA A 80 -7.43 10.15 1.21
N VAL A 81 -6.84 9.39 0.28
CA VAL A 81 -5.49 9.68 -0.21
C VAL A 81 -5.55 10.89 -1.15
N THR A 82 -4.92 11.99 -0.73
CA THR A 82 -4.80 13.23 -1.52
C THR A 82 -3.39 13.39 -2.08
N GLU A 83 -3.20 14.27 -3.07
CA GLU A 83 -1.87 14.56 -3.63
C GLU A 83 -0.91 15.15 -2.58
N GLU A 84 -1.42 15.96 -1.65
CA GLU A 84 -0.64 16.51 -0.53
C GLU A 84 -0.15 15.40 0.42
N LEU A 85 -1.02 14.45 0.73
CA LEU A 85 -0.69 13.28 1.53
C LEU A 85 0.36 12.42 0.82
N LEU A 86 0.21 12.20 -0.49
CA LEU A 86 1.18 11.44 -1.29
C LEU A 86 2.56 12.09 -1.28
N GLU A 87 2.63 13.42 -1.42
CA GLU A 87 3.91 14.13 -1.38
C GLU A 87 4.56 14.03 0.00
N ASP A 88 3.78 14.21 1.09
CA ASP A 88 4.27 14.05 2.46
C ASP A 88 4.86 12.64 2.71
N LEU A 89 4.20 11.59 2.21
CA LEU A 89 4.68 10.20 2.30
C LEU A 89 5.95 9.97 1.48
N LYS A 90 6.02 10.57 0.28
CA LYS A 90 7.14 10.42 -0.66
C LYS A 90 8.40 11.11 -0.15
N VAL A 91 8.30 12.37 0.28
CA VAL A 91 9.46 13.08 0.87
C VAL A 91 9.79 12.57 2.26
N GLY A 92 8.82 11.93 2.93
CA GLY A 92 8.99 11.42 4.29
C GLY A 92 9.08 12.58 5.28
N VAL A 93 8.07 13.45 5.31
CA VAL A 93 8.07 14.69 6.11
C VAL A 93 8.30 14.46 7.61
N GLN A 94 7.95 13.28 8.14
CA GLN A 94 8.26 12.83 9.50
C GLN A 94 9.21 11.61 9.54
N GLY A 95 9.93 11.36 8.45
CA GLY A 95 10.90 10.27 8.31
C GLY A 95 10.55 9.25 7.24
N GLN A 96 11.56 8.46 6.86
CA GLN A 96 11.44 7.38 5.88
C GLN A 96 11.15 6.07 6.60
N HIS A 97 10.01 5.46 6.29
CA HIS A 97 9.62 4.16 6.83
C HIS A 97 8.79 3.39 5.80
N ALA A 98 8.88 2.06 5.78
CA ALA A 98 8.17 1.21 4.81
C ALA A 98 6.65 1.48 4.78
N SER A 99 6.04 1.82 5.92
CA SER A 99 4.62 2.17 5.99
C SER A 99 4.25 3.40 5.14
N ASN A 100 5.20 4.26 4.76
CA ASN A 100 4.95 5.36 3.85
C ASN A 100 4.44 4.88 2.48
N LEU A 101 4.80 3.67 2.08
CA LEU A 101 4.27 3.06 0.86
C LEU A 101 2.80 2.68 0.98
N GLY A 102 2.20 2.63 2.17
CA GLY A 102 0.82 2.20 2.36
C GLY A 102 -0.17 3.04 1.56
N GLY A 103 -0.20 4.36 1.81
CA GLY A 103 -1.03 5.30 1.05
C GLY A 103 -0.66 5.34 -0.44
N ILE A 104 0.63 5.36 -0.75
CA ILE A 104 1.13 5.42 -2.14
C ILE A 104 0.66 4.22 -2.97
N LEU A 105 0.87 2.99 -2.48
CA LEU A 105 0.47 1.77 -3.16
C LEU A 105 -1.05 1.67 -3.29
N SER A 106 -1.79 2.03 -2.22
CA SER A 106 -3.26 2.00 -2.27
C SER A 106 -3.79 2.90 -3.38
N ASN A 107 -3.24 4.11 -3.51
CA ASN A 107 -3.62 5.06 -4.54
C ASN A 107 -3.17 4.64 -5.95
N GLU A 108 -1.96 4.09 -6.09
CA GLU A 108 -1.49 3.60 -7.40
C GLU A 108 -2.31 2.42 -7.94
N ILE A 109 -2.84 1.56 -7.06
CA ILE A 109 -3.71 0.44 -7.47
C ILE A 109 -5.13 0.98 -7.73
N ALA A 110 -5.68 1.79 -6.82
CA ALA A 110 -7.03 2.32 -6.94
C ALA A 110 -7.22 3.20 -8.19
N LYS A 111 -6.21 4.02 -8.54
CA LYS A 111 -6.23 4.85 -9.76
C LYS A 111 -6.29 4.01 -11.05
N GLU A 112 -5.72 2.79 -11.09
CA GLU A 112 -5.77 1.93 -12.29
C GLU A 112 -7.17 1.39 -12.59
N ILE A 113 -8.00 1.24 -11.55
CA ILE A 113 -9.35 0.69 -11.63
C ILE A 113 -10.45 1.73 -11.42
N GLY A 114 -10.09 2.98 -11.11
CA GLY A 114 -11.02 4.10 -10.99
C GLY A 114 -11.83 4.12 -9.68
N VAL A 115 -11.26 3.65 -8.58
CA VAL A 115 -11.94 3.56 -7.27
C VAL A 115 -11.22 4.41 -6.21
N PRO A 116 -11.85 4.74 -5.08
CA PRO A 116 -11.20 5.53 -4.04
C PRO A 116 -10.08 4.76 -3.31
N ALA A 117 -9.10 5.53 -2.83
CA ALA A 117 -8.04 5.05 -1.95
C ALA A 117 -8.08 5.77 -0.60
N PHE A 118 -7.77 5.03 0.47
CA PHE A 118 -7.77 5.54 1.84
C PHE A 118 -6.53 5.12 2.61
N ILE A 119 -6.24 5.83 3.70
CA ILE A 119 -5.38 5.36 4.77
C ILE A 119 -6.16 5.21 6.09
N VAL A 120 -5.69 4.27 6.91
CA VAL A 120 -6.10 4.02 8.31
C VAL A 120 -4.87 3.93 9.21
#